data_AF-A0A7G8X9W9-F1
#
_entry.id   AF-A0A7G8X9W9-F1
#
_cell.length_a   1.000
_cell.length_b   1.000
_cell.length_c   1.000
_cell.angle_alpha   90.00
_cell.angle_beta   90.00
_cell.angle_gamma   90.00
#
_symmetry.space_group_name_H-M   'P 1'
#
loop_
_entity.id
_entity.type
_entity.pdbx_description
1 polymer ?
#
loop_
_entity_poly.entity_id
_entity_poly.type
_entity_poly.pdbx_seq_one_letter_code
_entity_poly.pdbx_strand_id
1 'polypeptide(L)'
;MKLNIKVLDEQLHTVRDFLFHYSSYRILLQNVEALLEKESCEFWVYTINAHYYQAINLWSMVFGTDSNEIHWKNIGLNPELGTLIISDLNLSEKEYYLYWKEITEWRNNSSAHRGPDFRRSTPTPGLETARNVIFVYEKWVNKHIDPSLEFSFKKVEEEYCKDVEKIINVF
;
A
#
# COMPACT_ATOMS: atom_id res chain seq x y z
N MET A 1 -11.37 26.07 3.23
CA MET A 1 -11.48 24.64 2.88
C MET A 1 -11.64 23.87 4.19
N LYS A 2 -12.53 22.88 4.26
CA LYS A 2 -12.84 22.16 5.51
C LYS A 2 -12.41 20.71 5.37
N LEU A 3 -11.53 20.25 6.27
CA LEU A 3 -11.09 18.86 6.34
C LEU A 3 -12.31 17.93 6.54
N ASN A 4 -12.41 16.90 5.70
CA ASN A 4 -13.42 15.87 5.82
C ASN A 4 -12.92 14.74 6.74
N ILE A 5 -13.23 14.88 8.03
CA ILE A 5 -12.77 13.95 9.08
C ILE A 5 -13.20 12.50 8.83
N LYS A 6 -14.40 12.28 8.26
CA LYS A 6 -14.87 10.91 7.98
C LYS A 6 -14.04 10.24 6.90
N VAL A 7 -13.73 10.97 5.83
CA VAL A 7 -12.87 10.45 4.76
C VAL A 7 -11.44 10.25 5.26
N LEU A 8 -10.94 11.18 6.08
CA LEU A 8 -9.63 11.02 6.70
C LEU A 8 -9.58 9.76 7.57
N ASP A 9 -10.53 9.55 8.47
CA ASP A 9 -10.57 8.37 9.35
C ASP A 9 -10.57 7.06 8.57
N GLU A 10 -11.38 6.96 7.51
CA GLU A 10 -11.41 5.78 6.65
C GLU A 10 -10.10 5.59 5.86
N GLN A 11 -9.48 6.68 5.39
CA GLN A 11 -8.15 6.62 4.78
C GLN A 11 -7.09 6.14 5.75
N LEU A 12 -7.08 6.62 7.01
CA LEU A 12 -6.11 6.19 8.01
C LEU A 12 -6.26 4.70 8.32
N HIS A 13 -7.48 4.18 8.44
CA HIS A 13 -7.72 2.75 8.60
C HIS A 13 -7.24 1.96 7.38
N THR A 14 -7.65 2.38 6.18
CA THR A 14 -7.27 1.72 4.91
C THR A 14 -5.74 1.67 4.73
N VAL A 15 -5.04 2.75 5.07
CA VAL A 15 -3.59 2.84 4.98
C VAL A 15 -2.89 1.99 6.05
N ARG A 16 -3.44 1.89 7.27
CA ARG A 16 -2.93 0.96 8.28
C ARG A 16 -3.05 -0.49 7.83
N ASP A 17 -4.20 -0.87 7.26
CA ASP A 17 -4.40 -2.21 6.72
C ASP A 17 -3.43 -2.49 5.57
N PHE A 18 -3.21 -1.50 4.69
CA PHE A 18 -2.18 -1.61 3.65
C PHE A 18 -0.82 -1.97 4.26
N LEU A 19 -0.39 -1.24 5.29
CA LEU A 19 0.94 -1.44 5.90
C LEU A 19 1.05 -2.82 6.55
N PHE A 20 -0.01 -3.31 7.18
CA PHE A 20 -0.05 -4.66 7.71
C PHE A 20 0.15 -5.70 6.59
N HIS A 21 -0.62 -5.59 5.50
CA HIS A 21 -0.52 -6.51 4.37
C HIS A 21 0.82 -6.41 3.64
N TYR A 22 1.33 -5.21 3.42
CA TYR A 22 2.63 -4.99 2.81
C TYR A 22 3.76 -5.58 3.66
N SER A 23 3.77 -5.33 4.99
CA SER A 23 4.78 -5.90 5.90
C SER A 23 4.70 -7.42 5.93
N SER A 24 3.49 -7.98 6.02
CA SER A 24 3.26 -9.42 5.98
C SER A 24 3.80 -10.04 4.69
N TYR A 25 3.44 -9.46 3.53
CA TYR A 25 3.95 -9.89 2.23
C TYR A 25 5.48 -9.86 2.18
N ARG A 26 6.10 -8.73 2.57
CA ARG A 26 7.55 -8.54 2.51
C ARG A 26 8.27 -9.59 3.34
N ILE A 27 7.86 -9.78 4.60
CA ILE A 27 8.55 -10.67 5.53
C ILE A 27 8.33 -12.13 5.13
N LEU A 28 7.12 -12.52 4.74
CA LEU A 28 6.86 -13.88 4.24
C LEU A 28 7.67 -14.17 2.97
N LEU A 29 7.78 -13.20 2.05
CA LEU A 29 8.58 -13.35 0.84
C LEU A 29 10.08 -13.48 1.15
N GLN A 30 10.60 -12.72 2.12
CA GLN A 30 12.00 -12.84 2.57
C GLN A 30 12.31 -14.23 3.15
N ASN A 31 11.31 -14.90 3.71
CA ASN A 31 11.44 -16.23 4.31
C ASN A 31 10.89 -17.34 3.39
N VAL A 32 10.62 -17.04 2.12
CA VAL A 32 9.86 -17.94 1.24
C VAL A 32 10.50 -19.31 1.12
N GLU A 33 11.82 -19.40 0.95
CA GLU A 33 12.52 -20.68 0.80
C GLU A 33 12.27 -21.61 2.00
N ALA A 34 12.47 -21.11 3.21
CA ALA A 34 12.23 -21.86 4.44
C ALA A 34 10.75 -22.22 4.66
N LEU A 35 9.82 -21.36 4.19
CA LEU A 35 8.39 -21.64 4.26
C LEU A 35 7.95 -22.71 3.26
N LEU A 36 8.55 -22.75 2.06
CA LEU A 36 8.22 -23.73 1.03
C LEU A 36 8.78 -25.13 1.31
N GLU A 37 9.78 -25.25 2.18
CA GLU A 37 10.28 -26.53 2.69
C GLU A 37 9.29 -27.23 3.65
N LYS A 38 8.24 -26.52 4.10
CA LYS A 38 7.22 -27.07 5.00
C LYS A 38 6.17 -27.87 4.23
N GLU A 39 5.49 -28.79 4.90
CA GLU A 39 4.48 -29.70 4.31
C GLU A 39 3.28 -28.99 3.63
N SER A 40 3.16 -27.67 3.73
CA SER A 40 2.07 -26.87 3.16
C SER A 40 2.58 -25.72 2.28
N CYS A 41 3.41 -26.05 1.29
CA CYS A 41 3.96 -25.11 0.31
C CYS A 41 2.88 -24.22 -0.34
N GLU A 42 1.77 -24.80 -0.80
CA GLU A 42 0.67 -24.06 -1.44
C GLU A 42 0.02 -23.05 -0.49
N PHE A 43 -0.11 -23.40 0.79
CA PHE A 43 -0.68 -22.50 1.80
C PHE A 43 0.17 -21.23 1.91
N TRP A 44 1.50 -21.34 1.98
CA TRP A 44 2.39 -20.19 2.06
C TRP A 44 2.39 -19.35 0.79
N VAL A 45 2.40 -20.00 -0.39
CA VAL A 45 2.27 -19.30 -1.67
C VAL A 45 0.97 -18.51 -1.74
N TYR A 46 -0.16 -19.10 -1.36
CA TYR A 46 -1.45 -18.40 -1.38
C TYR A 46 -1.55 -17.30 -0.34
N THR A 47 -0.94 -17.49 0.84
CA THR A 47 -0.89 -16.47 1.89
C THR A 47 -0.09 -15.25 1.45
N ILE A 48 1.11 -15.45 0.89
CA ILE A 48 1.95 -14.37 0.32
C ILE A 48 1.17 -13.60 -0.76
N ASN A 49 0.55 -14.33 -1.70
CA ASN A 49 -0.23 -13.73 -2.76
C ASN A 49 -1.43 -12.94 -2.22
N ALA A 50 -2.14 -13.45 -1.21
CA ALA A 50 -3.29 -12.77 -0.62
C ALA A 50 -2.89 -11.44 0.01
N HIS A 51 -1.80 -11.41 0.78
CA HIS A 51 -1.28 -10.15 1.34
C HIS A 51 -0.86 -9.16 0.24
N TYR A 52 -0.18 -9.63 -0.79
CA TYR A 52 0.21 -8.79 -1.93
C TYR A 52 -1.03 -8.19 -2.64
N TYR A 53 -2.05 -9.00 -2.91
CA TYR A 53 -3.25 -8.58 -3.65
C TYR A 53 -4.04 -7.56 -2.82
N GLN A 54 -4.19 -7.84 -1.52
CA GLN A 54 -4.92 -6.97 -0.61
C GLN A 54 -4.22 -5.61 -0.42
N ALA A 55 -2.89 -5.59 -0.32
CA ALA A 55 -2.12 -4.35 -0.27
C ALA A 55 -2.38 -3.49 -1.52
N ILE A 56 -2.34 -4.06 -2.73
CA ILE A 56 -2.62 -3.31 -3.96
C ILE A 56 -4.04 -2.74 -3.96
N ASN A 57 -5.03 -3.53 -3.53
CA ASN A 57 -6.42 -3.09 -3.48
C ASN A 57 -6.60 -1.90 -2.53
N LEU A 58 -6.10 -2.00 -1.30
CA LEU A 58 -6.19 -0.95 -0.27
C LEU A 58 -5.48 0.32 -0.71
N TRP A 59 -4.27 0.21 -1.27
CA TRP A 59 -3.55 1.37 -1.81
C TRP A 59 -4.34 2.06 -2.92
N SER A 60 -4.92 1.25 -3.83
CA SER A 60 -5.70 1.76 -4.96
C SER A 60 -7.01 2.43 -4.54
N MET A 61 -7.56 2.15 -3.35
CA MET A 61 -8.74 2.86 -2.84
C MET A 61 -8.42 4.32 -2.53
N VAL A 62 -7.23 4.60 -1.98
CA VAL A 62 -6.82 5.94 -1.57
C VAL A 62 -6.09 6.68 -2.69
N PHE A 63 -5.18 6.01 -3.41
CA PHE A 63 -4.25 6.62 -4.37
C PHE A 63 -4.49 6.21 -5.83
N GLY A 64 -5.49 5.37 -6.10
CA GLY A 64 -5.80 4.89 -7.44
C GLY A 64 -6.52 5.93 -8.31
N THR A 65 -7.50 5.48 -9.08
CA THR A 65 -8.32 6.37 -9.90
C THR A 65 -9.33 7.14 -9.05
N ASP A 66 -9.60 8.38 -9.46
CA ASP A 66 -10.47 9.38 -8.81
C ASP A 66 -11.97 9.01 -8.89
N SER A 67 -12.29 7.84 -8.37
CA SER A 67 -13.58 7.13 -8.49
C SER A 67 -14.04 6.52 -7.18
N ASN A 68 -13.15 6.45 -6.19
CA ASN A 68 -13.46 5.94 -4.86
C ASN A 68 -13.82 7.10 -3.93
N GLU A 69 -14.82 6.90 -3.06
CA GLU A 69 -15.27 7.90 -2.08
C GLU A 69 -14.14 8.31 -1.13
N ILE A 70 -13.20 7.41 -0.86
CA ILE A 70 -12.04 7.67 0.01
C ILE A 70 -10.76 8.01 -0.74
N HIS A 71 -10.85 8.42 -2.01
CA HIS A 71 -9.69 8.90 -2.75
C HIS A 71 -9.05 10.10 -2.03
N TRP A 72 -7.72 10.21 -2.04
CA TRP A 72 -6.96 11.21 -1.26
C TRP A 72 -7.42 12.65 -1.48
N LYS A 73 -7.94 12.97 -2.68
CA LYS A 73 -8.47 14.32 -2.98
C LYS A 73 -9.73 14.68 -2.19
N ASN A 74 -10.49 13.69 -1.73
CA ASN A 74 -11.80 13.88 -1.11
C ASN A 74 -11.72 14.33 0.36
N ILE A 75 -10.53 14.38 0.97
CA ILE A 75 -10.38 14.89 2.34
C ILE A 75 -10.51 16.41 2.45
N GLY A 76 -10.54 17.14 1.33
CA GLY A 76 -10.65 18.60 1.37
C GLY A 76 -9.38 19.28 1.88
N LEU A 77 -8.21 18.74 1.52
CA LEU A 77 -6.90 19.39 1.63
C LEU A 77 -6.43 19.88 0.25
N ASN A 78 -5.50 20.84 0.22
CA ASN A 78 -5.09 21.51 -1.02
C ASN A 78 -4.29 20.51 -1.87
N PRO A 79 -4.45 20.53 -3.20
CA PRO A 79 -3.84 19.56 -4.09
C PRO A 79 -2.33 19.83 -4.23
N GLU A 80 -1.56 19.37 -3.25
CA GLU A 80 -0.08 19.39 -3.28
C GLU A 80 0.52 17.99 -3.15
N LEU A 81 -0.28 16.97 -2.82
CA LEU A 81 0.23 15.62 -2.55
C LEU A 81 1.03 15.05 -3.72
N GLY A 82 0.58 15.22 -4.97
CA GLY A 82 1.30 14.75 -6.15
C GLY A 82 2.70 15.37 -6.28
N THR A 83 2.79 16.70 -6.13
CA THR A 83 4.07 17.43 -6.15
C THR A 83 4.97 16.99 -5.00
N LEU A 84 4.42 16.80 -3.80
CA LEU A 84 5.16 16.31 -2.64
C LEU A 84 5.69 14.89 -2.86
N ILE A 85 4.92 14.01 -3.49
CA ILE A 85 5.37 12.63 -3.82
C ILE A 85 6.57 12.68 -4.75
N ILE A 86 6.48 13.47 -5.82
CA ILE A 86 7.56 13.64 -6.81
C ILE A 86 8.82 14.16 -6.12
N SER A 87 8.70 15.20 -5.29
CA SER A 87 9.84 15.82 -4.61
C SER A 87 10.45 14.93 -3.52
N ASP A 88 9.64 14.38 -2.61
CA ASP A 88 10.13 13.62 -1.45
C ASP A 88 10.72 12.27 -1.85
N LEU A 89 10.19 11.65 -2.92
CA LEU A 89 10.67 10.36 -3.42
C LEU A 89 11.74 10.50 -4.50
N ASN A 90 12.12 11.73 -4.87
CA ASN A 90 13.07 12.02 -5.95
C ASN A 90 12.70 11.29 -7.26
N LEU A 91 11.41 11.31 -7.59
CA LEU A 91 10.86 10.77 -8.83
C LEU A 91 10.56 11.91 -9.79
N SER A 92 10.65 11.66 -11.09
CA SER A 92 10.01 12.51 -12.09
C SER A 92 8.50 12.26 -12.14
N GLU A 93 7.75 13.25 -12.64
CA GLU A 93 6.31 13.09 -12.94
C GLU A 93 6.04 11.84 -13.79
N LYS A 94 6.91 11.58 -14.78
CA LYS A 94 6.79 10.43 -15.67
C LYS A 94 7.00 9.12 -14.93
N GLU A 95 8.00 9.01 -14.06
CA GLU A 95 8.26 7.79 -13.28
C GLU A 95 7.11 7.49 -12.33
N TYR A 96 6.62 8.51 -11.61
CA TYR A 96 5.49 8.33 -10.73
C TYR A 96 4.22 7.95 -11.50
N TYR A 97 3.95 8.60 -12.64
CA TYR A 97 2.81 8.25 -13.49
C TYR A 97 2.89 6.82 -14.02
N LEU A 98 4.06 6.38 -14.50
CA LEU A 98 4.25 5.02 -14.99
C LEU A 98 4.03 4.00 -13.87
N TYR A 99 4.54 4.27 -12.66
CA TYR A 99 4.30 3.43 -11.49
C TYR A 99 2.82 3.36 -11.11
N TRP A 100 2.17 4.53 -10.99
CA TRP A 100 0.75 4.62 -10.67
C TRP A 100 -0.10 3.88 -11.71
N LYS A 101 0.25 3.99 -12.99
CA LYS A 101 -0.42 3.28 -14.08
C LYS A 101 -0.21 1.77 -13.96
N GLU A 102 1.02 1.32 -13.72
CA GLU A 102 1.35 -0.11 -13.56
C GLU A 102 0.55 -0.75 -12.42
N ILE A 103 0.54 -0.16 -11.22
CA ILE A 103 -0.14 -0.74 -10.07
C ILE A 103 -1.67 -0.72 -10.23
N THR A 104 -2.24 0.32 -10.84
CA THR A 104 -3.70 0.41 -11.07
C THR A 104 -4.18 -0.51 -12.19
N GLU A 105 -3.42 -0.65 -13.29
CA GLU A 105 -3.70 -1.61 -14.35
C GLU A 105 -3.57 -3.05 -13.84
N TRP A 106 -2.53 -3.33 -13.06
CA TRP A 106 -2.36 -4.64 -12.44
C TRP A 106 -3.55 -4.97 -11.52
N ARG A 107 -4.00 -4.04 -10.68
CA ARG A 107 -5.20 -4.23 -9.83
C ARG A 107 -6.41 -4.62 -10.65
N ASN A 108 -6.67 -3.86 -11.73
CA ASN A 108 -7.83 -4.08 -12.59
C ASN A 108 -7.77 -5.45 -13.29
N ASN A 109 -6.59 -5.90 -13.72
CA ASN A 109 -6.43 -7.07 -14.58
C ASN A 109 -5.96 -8.36 -13.88
N SER A 110 -5.54 -8.29 -12.61
CA SER A 110 -5.11 -9.45 -11.80
C SER A 110 -6.00 -9.71 -10.60
N SER A 111 -6.41 -8.65 -9.88
CA SER A 111 -7.21 -8.79 -8.66
C SER A 111 -8.71 -8.71 -8.92
N ALA A 112 -9.15 -7.89 -9.88
CA ALA A 112 -10.57 -7.68 -10.18
C ALA A 112 -11.07 -8.52 -11.38
N HIS A 113 -10.25 -8.65 -12.42
CA HIS A 113 -10.54 -9.47 -13.59
C HIS A 113 -9.40 -10.48 -13.81
N ARG A 114 -9.67 -11.64 -14.42
CA ARG A 114 -8.61 -12.57 -14.86
C ARG A 114 -8.62 -12.63 -16.38
N GLY A 115 -7.93 -11.67 -17.00
CA GLY A 115 -7.72 -11.69 -18.44
C GLY A 115 -6.89 -12.91 -18.86
N PRO A 116 -7.14 -13.49 -20.06
CA PRO A 116 -6.22 -14.46 -20.63
C PRO A 116 -4.80 -13.87 -20.72
N ASP A 117 -3.79 -14.66 -20.37
CA ASP A 117 -2.35 -14.34 -20.45
C ASP A 117 -1.78 -13.19 -19.59
N PHE A 118 -2.57 -12.46 -18.81
CA PHE A 118 -2.08 -11.29 -18.04
C PHE A 118 -0.91 -11.63 -17.10
N ARG A 119 -0.95 -12.78 -16.42
CA ARG A 119 0.12 -13.23 -15.50
C ARG A 119 1.46 -13.51 -16.20
N ARG A 120 1.46 -13.73 -17.52
CA ARG A 120 2.67 -14.04 -18.30
C ARG A 120 3.30 -12.82 -18.94
N SER A 121 2.52 -11.75 -19.15
CA SER A 121 2.91 -10.59 -19.96
C SER A 121 3.10 -9.30 -19.16
N THR A 122 2.61 -9.22 -17.93
CA THR A 122 2.74 -8.01 -17.09
C THR A 122 3.62 -8.28 -15.87
N PRO A 123 4.69 -7.49 -15.67
CA PRO A 123 5.48 -7.59 -14.45
C PRO A 123 4.63 -7.29 -13.22
N THR A 124 4.93 -7.99 -12.12
CA THR A 124 4.28 -7.79 -10.82
C THR A 124 4.84 -6.50 -10.20
N PRO A 125 4.03 -5.45 -9.98
CA PRO A 125 4.54 -4.17 -9.49
C PRO A 125 5.13 -4.27 -8.08
N GLY A 126 6.28 -3.62 -7.88
CA GLY A 126 6.86 -3.48 -6.55
C GLY A 126 5.98 -2.60 -5.65
N LEU A 127 5.88 -2.95 -4.37
CA LEU A 127 5.08 -2.16 -3.40
C LEU A 127 5.89 -1.11 -2.63
N GLU A 128 7.21 -1.04 -2.83
CA GLU A 128 8.05 -0.10 -2.08
C GLU A 128 7.69 1.36 -2.38
N THR A 129 7.45 1.70 -3.65
CA THR A 129 7.01 3.05 -4.02
C THR A 129 5.63 3.36 -3.43
N ALA A 130 4.68 2.43 -3.45
CA ALA A 130 3.36 2.57 -2.81
C ALA A 130 3.47 2.83 -1.30
N ARG A 131 4.34 2.08 -0.60
CA ARG A 131 4.64 2.30 0.82
C ARG A 131 5.24 3.69 1.05
N ASN A 132 6.19 4.11 0.23
CA ASN A 132 6.83 5.42 0.40
C ASN A 132 5.86 6.58 0.13
N VAL A 133 4.92 6.42 -0.82
CA VAL A 133 3.82 7.38 -1.03
C VAL A 133 2.98 7.56 0.23
N ILE A 134 2.72 6.50 1.00
CA ILE A 134 1.98 6.57 2.27
C ILE A 134 2.69 7.46 3.30
N PHE A 135 4.02 7.42 3.37
CA PHE A 135 4.76 8.30 4.28
C PHE A 135 4.78 9.75 3.83
N VAL A 136 4.76 10.00 2.51
CA VAL A 136 4.57 11.36 2.00
C VAL A 136 3.15 11.84 2.33
N TYR A 137 2.15 10.98 2.20
CA TYR A 137 0.77 11.27 2.57
C TYR A 137 0.64 11.58 4.08
N GLU A 138 1.29 10.81 4.97
CA GLU A 138 1.37 11.12 6.40
C GLU A 138 1.90 12.54 6.64
N LYS A 139 3.08 12.87 6.09
CA LYS A 139 3.67 14.20 6.23
C LYS A 139 2.72 15.30 5.73
N TRP A 140 2.03 15.05 4.61
CA TRP A 140 1.09 15.99 4.04
C TRP A 140 -0.13 16.20 4.94
N VAL A 141 -0.74 15.13 5.47
CA VAL A 141 -1.88 15.24 6.38
C VAL A 141 -1.48 15.89 7.71
N ASN A 142 -0.37 15.46 8.31
CA ASN A 142 0.12 15.97 9.60
C ASN A 142 0.41 17.48 9.56
N LYS A 143 0.76 18.05 8.40
CA LYS A 143 0.89 19.51 8.21
C LYS A 143 -0.42 20.29 8.33
N HIS A 144 -1.56 19.63 8.21
CA HIS A 144 -2.88 20.27 8.10
C HIS A 144 -3.86 19.91 9.23
N ILE A 145 -3.46 19.04 10.16
CA ILE A 145 -4.27 18.67 11.33
C ILE A 145 -3.67 19.26 12.61
N ASP A 146 -4.44 19.18 13.71
CA ASP A 146 -3.94 19.55 15.03
C ASP A 146 -2.76 18.64 15.42
N PRO A 147 -1.62 19.16 15.91
CA PRO A 147 -0.47 18.36 16.33
C PRO A 147 -0.80 17.30 17.40
N SER A 148 -1.83 17.50 18.22
CA SER A 148 -2.31 16.51 19.20
C SER A 148 -2.95 15.27 18.54
N LEU A 149 -3.30 15.35 17.26
CA LEU A 149 -3.86 14.27 16.45
C LEU A 149 -2.84 13.67 15.48
N GLU A 150 -1.57 14.07 15.57
CA GLU A 150 -0.49 13.55 14.72
C GLU A 150 -0.38 12.03 14.87
N PHE A 151 -0.21 11.35 13.74
CA PHE A 151 -0.01 9.90 13.68
C PHE A 151 1.30 9.56 12.96
N SER A 152 1.82 8.35 13.21
CA SER A 152 3.00 7.84 12.53
C SER A 152 2.78 6.41 12.06
N PHE A 153 2.59 6.27 10.75
CA PHE A 153 2.56 5.00 10.04
C PHE A 153 3.88 4.27 10.10
N LYS A 154 5.01 4.97 10.21
CA LYS A 154 6.32 4.32 10.41
C LYS A 154 6.34 3.48 11.69
N LYS A 155 5.87 4.05 12.82
CA LYS A 155 5.78 3.31 14.09
C LYS A 155 4.83 2.12 13.99
N VAL A 156 3.67 2.31 13.36
CA VAL A 156 2.68 1.25 13.14
C VAL A 156 3.28 0.12 12.31
N GLU A 157 3.98 0.42 11.23
CA GLU A 157 4.61 -0.59 10.39
C GLU A 157 5.72 -1.35 11.14
N GLU A 158 6.54 -0.65 11.94
CA GLU A 158 7.56 -1.28 12.79
C GLU A 158 6.96 -2.28 13.78
N GLU A 159 5.78 -1.98 14.34
CA GLU A 159 5.03 -2.89 15.20
C GLU A 159 4.53 -4.11 14.42
N TYR A 160 3.91 -3.89 13.26
CA TYR A 160 3.46 -4.99 12.39
C TYR A 160 4.60 -5.89 11.95
N CYS A 161 5.78 -5.34 11.63
CA CYS A 161 6.93 -6.15 11.26
C CYS A 161 7.34 -7.09 12.40
N LYS A 162 7.45 -6.56 13.62
CA LYS A 162 7.78 -7.37 14.81
C LYS A 162 6.77 -8.48 15.06
N ASP A 163 5.49 -8.20 14.88
CA ASP A 163 4.43 -9.19 15.13
C ASP A 163 4.42 -10.29 14.07
N VAL A 164 4.61 -9.95 12.79
CA VAL A 164 4.75 -10.96 11.71
C VAL A 164 6.00 -11.79 11.89
N GLU A 165 7.14 -11.19 12.24
CA GLU A 165 8.39 -11.90 12.50
C GLU A 165 8.25 -12.92 13.64
N LYS A 166 7.56 -12.55 14.73
CA LYS A 166 7.26 -13.49 15.82
C LYS A 166 6.47 -14.69 15.33
N ILE A 167 5.48 -14.49 14.47
CA ILE A 167 4.65 -15.58 13.93
C ILE A 167 5.53 -16.53 13.12
N ILE A 168 6.38 -15.99 12.23
CA ILE A 168 7.27 -16.83 11.39
C ILE A 168 8.24 -17.63 12.25
N ASN A 169 8.79 -17.06 13.32
CA ASN A 169 9.73 -17.75 14.22
C ASN A 169 9.09 -18.89 15.05
N VAL A 170 7.76 -18.96 15.12
CA VAL A 170 7.06 -20.05 15.81
C VAL A 170 6.83 -21.26 14.88
N PHE A 171 6.90 -21.05 13.57
CA PHE A 171 6.73 -22.10 12.58
C PHE A 171 8.06 -22.59 12.03
#